data_AF-A0A7C4IFQ2-F1
#
_entry.id   AF-A0A7C4IFQ2-F1
#
_cell.length_a   1.000
_cell.length_b   1.000
_cell.length_c   1.000
_cell.angle_alpha   90.00
_cell.angle_beta   90.00
_cell.angle_gamma   90.00
#
_symmetry.space_group_name_H-M   'P 1'
#
loop_
_entity.id
_entity.type
_entity.pdbx_description
1 polymer ?
#
loop_
_entity_poly.entity_id
_entity_poly.type
_entity_poly.pdbx_seq_one_letter_code
_entity_poly.pdbx_strand_id
1 'polypeptide(L)'
;MIIDDLVIKRLKELNVQTFKLLYDDYGPKMRFVCRSYLSNNYDLDDIIQEGFLRIFNNISKFKGQGSFEGWMRHIFINVSIDFIRREKKQQRMELSAMRLLKKVIPFGIVI
;
A
#
# COMPACT_ATOMS: atom_id res chain seq x y z
N MET A 1 4.18 20.57 8.26
CA MET A 1 2.84 21.19 8.31
C MET A 1 1.93 20.28 9.13
N ILE A 2 1.15 20.82 10.06
CA ILE A 2 0.04 20.07 10.67
C ILE A 2 -1.12 20.23 9.68
N ILE A 3 -1.60 19.15 9.09
CA ILE A 3 -2.86 19.21 8.34
C ILE A 3 -3.96 19.60 9.32
N ASP A 4 -4.62 20.72 9.04
CA ASP A 4 -5.69 21.27 9.86
C ASP A 4 -7.06 20.69 9.46
N ASP A 5 -8.07 20.99 10.27
CA ASP A 5 -9.45 20.52 10.04
C ASP A 5 -10.02 21.01 8.70
N LEU A 6 -9.52 22.12 8.16
CA LEU A 6 -9.95 22.67 6.88
C LEU A 6 -9.49 21.78 5.71
N VAL A 7 -8.24 21.31 5.74
CA VAL A 7 -7.73 20.35 4.76
C VAL A 7 -8.50 19.03 4.85
N ILE A 8 -8.79 18.54 6.06
CA ILE A 8 -9.58 17.31 6.26
C ILE A 8 -11.01 17.48 5.71
N LYS A 9 -11.64 18.64 5.94
CA LYS A 9 -12.96 18.95 5.39
C LYS A 9 -12.94 18.94 3.86
N ARG A 10 -11.94 19.56 3.23
CA ARG A 10 -11.77 19.57 1.77
C ARG A 10 -11.44 18.19 1.18
N LEU A 11 -10.71 17.34 1.91
CA LEU A 11 -10.49 15.94 1.52
C LEU A 11 -11.80 15.15 1.51
N LYS A 12 -12.72 15.42 2.44
CA LYS A 12 -14.07 14.81 2.45
C LYS A 12 -14.94 15.24 1.26
N GLU A 13 -14.64 16.40 0.67
CA GLU A 13 -15.24 16.89 -0.58
C GLU A 13 -14.56 16.32 -1.84
N LEU A 14 -13.57 15.43 -1.67
CA LEU A 14 -12.85 14.75 -2.76
C LEU A 14 -12.10 15.71 -3.70
N ASN A 15 -11.62 16.84 -3.19
CA ASN A 15 -10.91 17.85 -3.97
C ASN A 15 -9.48 17.38 -4.36
N VAL A 16 -9.21 17.30 -5.67
CA VAL A 16 -7.94 16.81 -6.25
C VAL A 16 -6.72 17.63 -5.81
N GLN A 17 -6.84 18.95 -5.68
CA GLN A 17 -5.72 19.80 -5.24
C GLN A 17 -5.33 19.49 -3.78
N THR A 18 -6.33 19.17 -2.97
CA THR A 18 -6.13 18.82 -1.56
C THR A 18 -5.44 17.47 -1.42
N PHE A 19 -5.69 16.54 -2.36
CA PHE A 19 -4.97 15.27 -2.43
C PHE A 19 -3.49 15.46 -2.73
N LYS A 20 -3.15 16.34 -3.69
CA LYS A 20 -1.75 16.62 -4.00
C LYS A 20 -0.99 17.16 -2.78
N LEU A 21 -1.60 18.10 -2.05
CA LEU A 21 -1.07 18.62 -0.78
C LEU A 21 -0.84 17.50 0.23
N LEU A 22 -1.81 16.60 0.40
CA LEU A 22 -1.70 15.45 1.29
C LEU A 22 -0.53 14.54 0.89
N TYR A 23 -0.41 14.24 -0.41
CA TYR A 23 0.65 13.38 -0.94
C TYR A 23 2.03 14.02 -0.75
N ASP A 24 2.18 15.29 -1.08
CA ASP A 24 3.46 15.99 -1.00
C ASP A 24 3.97 16.05 0.46
N ASP A 25 3.05 16.20 1.43
CA ASP A 25 3.39 16.25 2.87
C ASP A 25 3.64 14.88 3.51
N TYR A 26 2.76 13.90 3.23
CA TYR A 26 2.76 12.62 3.94
C TYR A 26 3.37 11.49 3.12
N GLY A 27 3.51 11.63 1.81
CA GLY A 27 4.10 10.61 0.94
C GLY A 27 5.47 10.15 1.41
N PRO A 28 6.44 11.05 1.66
CA PRO A 28 7.75 10.67 2.19
C PRO A 28 7.69 9.95 3.53
N LYS A 29 6.84 10.43 4.46
CA LYS A 29 6.66 9.82 5.78
C LYS A 29 6.05 8.41 5.67
N MET A 30 5.00 8.27 4.87
CA MET A 30 4.30 7.00 4.69
C MET A 30 5.17 6.00 3.92
N ARG A 31 6.02 6.46 3.01
CA ARG A 31 7.06 5.62 2.40
C ARG A 31 8.02 5.06 3.44
N PHE A 32 8.47 5.88 4.39
CA PHE A 32 9.30 5.40 5.50
C PHE A 32 8.56 4.35 6.37
N VAL A 33 7.27 4.57 6.65
CA VAL A 33 6.45 3.58 7.36
C VAL A 33 6.39 2.26 6.57
N CYS A 34 5.97 2.29 5.32
CA CYS A 34 5.84 1.10 4.47
C CYS A 34 7.17 0.33 4.36
N ARG A 35 8.29 1.05 4.21
CA ARG A 35 9.63 0.44 4.13
C ARG A 35 10.03 -0.32 5.40
N SER A 36 9.44 0.02 6.55
CA SER A 36 9.66 -0.73 7.79
C SER A 36 9.00 -2.12 7.79
N TYR A 37 8.08 -2.38 6.85
CA TYR A 37 7.37 -3.66 6.71
C TYR A 37 7.78 -4.45 5.47
N LEU A 38 8.29 -3.77 4.44
CA LEU A 38 8.53 -4.34 3.12
C LEU A 38 10.04 -4.53 2.89
N SER A 39 10.41 -5.62 2.20
CA SER A 39 11.81 -5.82 1.80
C SER A 39 12.20 -4.85 0.69
N ASN A 40 13.51 -4.63 0.52
CA ASN A 40 14.07 -3.70 -0.47
C ASN A 40 13.79 -4.07 -1.93
N ASN A 41 13.22 -5.25 -2.21
CA ASN A 41 12.98 -5.73 -3.57
C ASN A 41 11.62 -5.31 -4.12
N TYR A 42 10.75 -4.72 -3.30
CA TYR A 42 9.42 -4.30 -3.73
C TYR A 42 9.41 -2.84 -4.15
N ASP A 43 8.69 -2.56 -5.23
CA ASP A 43 8.34 -1.19 -5.59
C ASP A 43 7.36 -0.63 -4.55
N LEU A 44 7.77 0.48 -3.92
CA LEU A 44 6.98 1.15 -2.89
C LEU A 44 5.92 2.06 -3.52
N ASP A 45 6.05 2.43 -4.79
CA ASP A 45 5.20 3.43 -5.43
C ASP A 45 3.75 2.94 -5.50
N ASP A 46 3.52 1.68 -5.88
CA ASP A 46 2.19 1.06 -5.93
C ASP A 46 1.53 0.97 -4.55
N ILE A 47 2.32 0.65 -3.52
CA ILE A 47 1.86 0.52 -2.14
C ILE A 47 1.48 1.89 -1.59
N ILE A 48 2.25 2.91 -1.94
CA ILE A 48 1.98 4.28 -1.55
C ILE A 48 0.70 4.79 -2.23
N GLN A 49 0.56 4.55 -3.53
CA GLN A 49 -0.65 4.91 -4.29
C GLN A 49 -1.89 4.23 -3.71
N GLU A 50 -1.85 2.92 -3.49
CA GLU A 50 -2.95 2.15 -2.88
C GLU A 50 -3.32 2.69 -1.49
N GLY A 51 -2.33 3.06 -0.67
CA GLY A 51 -2.58 3.65 0.64
C GLY A 51 -3.32 4.98 0.57
N PHE A 52 -2.93 5.85 -0.35
CA PHE A 52 -3.62 7.12 -0.56
C PHE A 52 -5.01 6.96 -1.17
N LEU A 53 -5.22 5.99 -2.08
CA LEU A 53 -6.54 5.62 -2.58
C LEU A 53 -7.45 5.12 -1.45
N ARG A 54 -6.93 4.30 -0.52
CA ARG A 54 -7.70 3.86 0.65
C ARG A 54 -8.04 5.01 1.60
N ILE A 55 -7.13 5.97 1.78
CA ILE A 55 -7.42 7.19 2.54
C ILE A 55 -8.61 7.92 1.92
N PHE A 56 -8.56 8.19 0.62
CA PHE A 56 -9.63 8.87 -0.10
C PHE A 56 -10.98 8.14 0.04
N ASN A 57 -10.99 6.82 -0.18
CA ASN A 57 -12.20 6.01 -0.08
C ASN A 57 -12.76 5.90 1.35
N ASN A 58 -11.96 6.19 2.38
CA ASN A 58 -12.36 6.03 3.78
C ASN A 58 -12.29 7.34 4.59
N ILE A 59 -12.00 8.49 3.97
CA ILE A 59 -11.83 9.76 4.68
C ILE A 59 -13.09 10.19 5.43
N SER A 60 -14.27 9.87 4.89
CA SER A 60 -15.56 10.09 5.55
C SER A 60 -15.70 9.36 6.89
N LYS A 61 -14.97 8.25 7.07
CA LYS A 61 -14.94 7.45 8.31
C LYS A 61 -14.01 8.02 9.36
N PHE A 62 -13.15 9.00 9.02
CA PHE A 62 -12.33 9.67 10.02
C PHE A 62 -13.20 10.60 10.88
N LYS A 63 -13.34 10.22 12.15
CA LYS A 63 -14.20 10.89 13.15
C LYS A 63 -13.49 12.01 13.93
N GLY A 64 -12.25 12.37 13.58
CA GLY A 64 -11.48 13.36 14.34
C GLY A 64 -10.98 12.86 15.70
N GLN A 65 -11.06 11.55 15.97
CA GLN A 65 -10.54 10.97 17.20
C GLN A 65 -9.05 10.62 17.00
N GLY A 66 -8.18 11.28 17.76
CA GLY A 66 -6.73 11.15 17.62
C GLY A 66 -6.17 11.92 16.42
N SER A 67 -4.88 11.71 16.12
CA SER A 67 -4.22 12.42 15.02
C SER A 67 -4.58 11.81 13.66
N PHE A 68 -4.80 12.70 12.68
CA PHE A 68 -5.01 12.27 11.29
C PHE A 68 -3.80 11.48 10.75
N GLU A 69 -2.58 11.88 11.12
CA GLU A 69 -1.36 11.13 10.80
C GLU A 69 -1.38 9.70 11.36
N GLY A 70 -1.84 9.51 12.60
CA GLY A 70 -1.97 8.19 13.21
C GLY A 70 -2.99 7.32 12.46
N TRP A 71 -4.14 7.90 12.11
CA TRP A 71 -5.16 7.21 11.31
C TRP A 71 -4.64 6.80 9.92
N MET A 72 -3.93 7.69 9.22
CA MET A 72 -3.29 7.37 7.95
C MET A 72 -2.25 6.26 8.10
N ARG A 73 -1.41 6.35 9.14
CA ARG A 73 -0.40 5.34 9.43
C ARG A 73 -1.01 3.94 9.58
N HIS A 74 -2.15 3.82 10.26
CA HIS A 74 -2.88 2.55 10.36
C HIS A 74 -3.31 2.01 8.97
N ILE A 75 -3.77 2.87 8.08
CA ILE A 75 -4.12 2.48 6.71
C ILE A 75 -2.89 1.95 5.96
N PHE A 76 -1.77 2.69 5.97
CA PHE A 76 -0.55 2.27 5.28
C PHE A 76 0.06 0.98 5.83
N ILE A 77 0.00 0.77 7.15
CA ILE A 77 0.41 -0.50 7.76
C ILE A 77 -0.45 -1.66 7.22
N ASN A 78 -1.77 -1.49 7.22
CA ASN A 78 -2.68 -2.52 6.71
C ASN A 78 -2.44 -2.82 5.22
N VAL A 79 -2.23 -1.79 4.40
CA VAL A 79 -1.90 -1.94 2.96
C VAL A 79 -0.62 -2.74 2.79
N SER A 80 0.42 -2.42 3.58
CA SER A 80 1.71 -3.13 3.53
C SER A 80 1.56 -4.60 3.92
N ILE A 81 0.79 -4.89 4.97
CA ILE A 81 0.49 -6.27 5.41
C ILE A 81 -0.30 -7.03 4.34
N ASP A 82 -1.32 -6.41 3.75
CA ASP A 82 -2.12 -7.00 2.68
C ASP A 82 -1.26 -7.33 1.46
N PHE A 83 -0.37 -6.42 1.07
CA PHE A 83 0.59 -6.62 0.01
C PHE A 83 1.48 -7.85 0.29
N ILE A 84 2.11 -7.92 1.47
CA ILE A 84 2.96 -9.06 1.86
C ILE A 84 2.18 -10.38 1.83
N ARG A 85 0.91 -10.38 2.26
CA ARG A 85 0.05 -11.57 2.23
C ARG A 85 -0.23 -12.03 0.80
N ARG A 86 -0.48 -11.09 -0.13
CA ARG A 86 -0.68 -11.38 -1.56
C ARG A 86 0.59 -11.92 -2.20
N GLU A 87 1.73 -11.28 -1.99
CA GLU A 87 3.02 -11.71 -2.52
C GLU A 87 3.39 -13.13 -2.07
N LYS A 88 3.25 -13.42 -0.77
CA LYS A 88 3.47 -14.78 -0.25
C LYS A 88 2.53 -15.81 -0.86
N LYS A 89 1.29 -15.43 -1.18
CA LYS A 89 0.35 -16.32 -1.86
C LYS A 89 0.78 -16.58 -3.30
N GLN A 90 1.18 -15.54 -4.03
CA GLN A 90 1.65 -15.62 -5.40
C GLN A 90 2.88 -16.52 -5.53
N GLN A 91 3.91 -16.30 -4.70
CA GLN A 91 5.12 -17.11 -4.68
C GLN A 91 4.83 -18.60 -4.40
N ARG A 92 3.90 -18.90 -3.48
CA ARG A 92 3.49 -20.30 -3.22
C ARG A 92 2.82 -20.96 -4.42
N MET A 93 2.01 -20.21 -5.17
CA MET A 93 1.35 -20.71 -6.38
C MET A 93 2.37 -20.98 -7.48
N GLU A 94 3.30 -20.05 -7.71
CA GLU A 94 4.38 -20.19 -8.69
C GLU A 94 5.28 -21.39 -8.39
N LEU A 95 5.70 -21.55 -7.13
CA LEU A 95 6.48 -22.72 -6.70
C LEU A 95 5.71 -24.04 -6.91
N SER A 96 4.39 -24.03 -6.72
CA SER A 96 3.56 -25.20 -6.96
C SER A 96 3.41 -25.51 -8.44
N ALA A 97 3.19 -24.49 -9.27
CA ALA A 97 3.17 -24.63 -10.73
C ALA A 97 4.52 -25.14 -11.27
N MET A 98 5.64 -24.57 -10.81
CA MET A 98 6.98 -25.02 -11.19
C MET A 98 7.26 -26.47 -10.78
N ARG A 99 6.78 -26.91 -9.61
CA ARG A 99 6.85 -28.32 -9.20
C ARG A 99 6.05 -29.23 -10.13
N LEU A 100 4.90 -28.79 -10.63
CA LEU A 100 4.10 -29.57 -11.59
C LEU A 100 4.76 -29.62 -12.96
N LEU A 101 5.27 -28.49 -13.48
CA LEU A 101 5.97 -28.44 -14.76
C LEU A 101 7.16 -29.40 -14.80
N LYS A 102 7.96 -29.44 -13.72
CA LYS A 102 9.08 -30.39 -13.58
C LYS A 102 8.68 -31.86 -13.55
N LYS A 103 7.43 -32.18 -13.19
CA LYS A 103 6.90 -33.56 -13.24
C LYS A 103 6.37 -33.93 -14.62
N VAL A 104 5.86 -32.96 -15.37
CA VAL A 104 5.25 -33.17 -16.70
C VAL A 104 6.30 -33.17 -17.82
N ILE A 105 7.40 -32.42 -17.64
CA ILE A 105 8.50 -32.36 -18.60
C ILE A 105 9.67 -33.18 -18.02
N PRO A 106 9.78 -34.49 -18.30
CA PRO A 106 10.96 -35.25 -17.94
C PRO A 106 12.16 -34.68 -18.72
N PHE A 107 13.27 -34.45 -18.01
CA PHE A 107 14.53 -33.95 -18.58
C PHE A 107 14.93 -34.77 -19.83
N GLY A 108 14.80 -34.18 -21.02
CA GLY A 108 15.15 -34.87 -22.27
C GLY A 108 14.95 -34.15 -23.60
N ILE A 109 14.50 -32.88 -23.65
CA ILE A 109 14.31 -32.15 -24.93
C ILE A 109 14.94 -30.75 -24.89
N VAL A 110 16.13 -30.64 -24.31
CA VAL A 110 17.01 -29.49 -24.56
C VAL A 110 18.41 -30.02 -24.82
N ILE A 111 18.64 -30.44 -26.07
CA ILE A 111 19.92 -30.33 -26.79
C ILE A 111 19.59 -29.59 -28.08
#